data_AF-A0A971YYS2-F1
#
_entry.id   AF-A0A971YYS2-F1
#
_cell.length_a   1.000
_cell.length_b   1.000
_cell.length_c   1.000
_cell.angle_alpha   90.00
_cell.angle_beta   90.00
_cell.angle_gamma   90.00
#
_symmetry.space_group_name_H-M   'P 1'
#
loop_
_entity.id
_entity.type
_entity.pdbx_description
1 polymer ?
#
loop_
_entity_poly.entity_id
_entity_poly.type
_entity_poly.pdbx_seq_one_letter_code
_entity_poly.pdbx_strand_id
1 'polypeptide(L)'
;MSLANCQRCGKVFMRIKNPLCPDCQRAEDELYDKVVEYLKENPGATVAEVATALDVDVSIINKFVRTGRLAPVNPTWQARCNRCGIPISSGELCEQCRLQLASELSKELANKKEEKKERPYRKGDKIYLIDRVRQK
;
A
#
# COMPACT_ATOMS: atom_id res chain seq x y z
N MET A 1 19.97 -3.22 -0.07
CA MET A 1 19.74 -4.00 -1.31
C MET A 1 19.83 -5.47 -0.94
N SER A 2 18.81 -6.26 -1.24
CA SER A 2 18.79 -7.70 -0.97
C SER A 2 18.36 -8.46 -2.23
N LEU A 3 18.94 -9.65 -2.45
CA LEU A 3 18.40 -10.58 -3.44
C LEU A 3 17.06 -11.10 -2.95
N ALA A 4 16.08 -11.14 -3.85
CA ALA A 4 14.77 -11.67 -3.56
C ALA A 4 14.18 -12.37 -4.79
N ASN A 5 13.21 -13.23 -4.54
CA ASN A 5 12.49 -13.93 -5.60
C ASN A 5 11.29 -13.08 -6.03
N CYS A 6 11.07 -12.99 -7.34
CA CYS A 6 9.91 -12.34 -7.93
C CYS A 6 8.63 -13.08 -7.54
N GLN A 7 7.63 -12.37 -7.05
CA GLN A 7 6.34 -12.96 -6.69
C GLN A 7 5.54 -13.47 -7.90
N ARG A 8 5.84 -13.00 -9.11
CA ARG A 8 5.09 -13.32 -10.33
C ARG A 8 5.75 -14.42 -11.18
N CYS A 9 7.08 -14.40 -11.31
CA CYS A 9 7.82 -15.35 -12.15
C CYS A 9 8.84 -16.22 -11.40
N GLY A 10 9.03 -16.01 -10.09
CA GLY A 10 9.98 -16.77 -9.28
C GLY A 10 11.46 -16.45 -9.53
N LYS A 11 11.81 -15.68 -10.56
CA LYS A 11 13.20 -15.30 -10.85
C LYS A 11 13.85 -14.56 -9.68
N VAL A 12 15.10 -14.88 -9.40
CA VAL A 12 15.93 -14.17 -8.43
C VAL A 12 16.36 -12.83 -9.02
N PHE A 13 16.12 -11.73 -8.31
CA PHE A 13 16.50 -10.39 -8.74
C PHE A 13 16.91 -9.53 -7.55
N MET A 14 17.60 -8.42 -7.83
CA MET A 14 17.94 -7.46 -6.78
C MET A 14 16.73 -6.57 -6.47
N ARG A 15 16.18 -6.71 -5.26
CA ARG A 15 15.00 -5.94 -4.83
C ARG A 15 15.42 -4.52 -4.44
N ILE A 16 14.83 -3.54 -5.13
CA ILE A 16 15.02 -2.11 -4.85
C ILE A 16 13.86 -1.59 -3.99
N LYS A 17 12.62 -1.65 -4.51
CA LYS A 17 11.38 -1.24 -3.81
C LYS A 17 10.22 -2.20 -4.06
N ASN A 18 10.01 -2.63 -5.31
CA ASN A 18 8.91 -3.52 -5.66
C ASN A 18 9.25 -5.01 -5.48
N PRO A 19 8.25 -5.87 -5.19
CA PRO A 19 8.44 -7.31 -5.05
C PRO A 19 8.54 -8.05 -6.40
N LEU A 20 8.52 -7.33 -7.52
CA LEU A 20 8.55 -7.85 -8.89
C LEU A 20 9.90 -7.57 -9.54
N CYS A 21 10.37 -8.51 -10.37
CA CYS A 21 11.57 -8.33 -11.17
C CYS A 21 11.35 -7.27 -12.28
N PRO A 22 12.41 -6.67 -12.82
CA PRO A 22 12.31 -5.65 -13.87
C PRO A 22 11.53 -6.12 -15.11
N ASP A 23 11.65 -7.40 -15.50
CA ASP A 23 10.88 -7.95 -16.63
C ASP A 23 9.37 -7.92 -16.33
N CYS A 24 8.97 -8.36 -15.14
CA CYS A 24 7.56 -8.36 -14.74
C CYS A 24 7.01 -6.95 -14.56
N GLN A 25 7.82 -6.01 -14.09
CA GLN A 25 7.42 -4.60 -14.03
C GLN A 25 7.17 -4.03 -15.42
N ARG A 26 8.08 -4.25 -16.38
CA ARG A 26 7.90 -3.82 -17.77
C ARG A 26 6.63 -4.39 -18.38
N ALA A 27 6.36 -5.68 -18.14
CA ALA A 27 5.12 -6.30 -18.61
C ALA A 27 3.86 -5.67 -17.99
N GLU A 28 3.92 -5.17 -16.74
CA GLU A 28 2.78 -4.43 -16.14
C GLU A 28 2.63 -3.04 -16.75
N ASP A 29 3.74 -2.35 -16.99
CA ASP A 29 3.74 -1.02 -17.59
C ASP A 29 3.25 -1.09 -19.07
N GLU A 30 3.66 -2.10 -19.84
CA GLU A 30 3.14 -2.34 -21.19
C GLU A 30 1.63 -2.64 -21.22
N LEU A 31 1.14 -3.43 -20.27
CA LEU A 31 -0.29 -3.68 -20.13
C LEU A 31 -1.04 -2.40 -19.77
N TYR A 32 -0.46 -1.58 -18.89
CA TYR A 32 -1.03 -0.29 -18.52
C TYR A 32 -1.14 0.64 -19.72
N ASP A 33 -0.09 0.76 -20.53
CA ASP A 33 -0.10 1.60 -21.73
C ASP A 33 -1.18 1.16 -22.72
N LYS A 34 -1.33 -0.15 -22.95
CA LYS A 34 -2.41 -0.70 -23.78
C LYS A 34 -3.80 -0.38 -23.24
N VAL A 35 -4.00 -0.48 -21.92
CA VAL A 35 -5.28 -0.10 -21.29
C VAL A 35 -5.57 1.38 -21.50
N VAL A 36 -4.57 2.25 -21.36
CA VAL A 36 -4.73 3.70 -21.57
C VAL A 36 -5.05 4.01 -23.02
N GLU A 37 -4.37 3.39 -23.98
CA GLU A 37 -4.68 3.53 -25.41
C GLU A 37 -6.11 3.10 -25.72
N TYR A 38 -6.52 1.93 -25.22
CA TYR A 38 -7.88 1.42 -25.42
C TYR A 38 -8.94 2.36 -24.82
N LEU A 39 -8.67 2.93 -23.64
CA LEU A 39 -9.56 3.91 -23.00
C LEU A 39 -9.65 5.24 -23.73
N LYS A 40 -8.58 5.66 -24.44
CA LYS A 40 -8.61 6.87 -25.28
C LYS A 40 -9.51 6.67 -26.50
N GLU A 41 -9.45 5.49 -27.11
CA GLU A 41 -10.29 5.14 -28.27
C GLU A 41 -11.75 4.88 -27.84
N ASN A 42 -11.95 4.33 -26.65
CA ASN A 42 -13.26 3.94 -26.12
C ASN A 42 -13.51 4.56 -24.74
N PRO A 43 -13.89 5.86 -24.67
CA PRO A 43 -14.08 6.57 -23.40
C PRO A 43 -15.25 6.05 -22.55
N GLY A 44 -16.08 5.14 -23.08
CA GLY A 44 -17.21 4.50 -22.39
C GLY A 44 -17.00 3.03 -22.02
N ALA A 45 -15.84 2.45 -22.34
CA ALA A 45 -15.62 1.02 -22.17
C ALA A 45 -15.74 0.60 -20.69
N THR A 46 -16.40 -0.53 -20.45
CA THR A 46 -16.49 -1.17 -19.13
C THR A 46 -15.23 -1.98 -18.84
N VAL A 47 -14.95 -2.24 -17.55
CA VAL A 47 -13.81 -3.08 -17.13
C VAL A 47 -13.85 -4.46 -17.81
N ALA A 48 -15.05 -5.01 -18.04
CA ALA A 48 -15.23 -6.32 -18.68
C ALA A 48 -14.87 -6.30 -20.18
N GLU A 49 -15.22 -5.22 -20.89
CA GLU A 49 -14.86 -5.05 -22.30
C GLU A 49 -13.35 -4.91 -22.46
N VAL A 50 -12.71 -4.10 -21.60
CA VAL A 50 -11.25 -3.94 -21.61
C VAL A 50 -10.54 -5.27 -21.29
N ALA A 51 -11.04 -6.02 -20.31
CA ALA A 51 -10.52 -7.35 -19.97
C ALA A 51 -10.57 -8.31 -21.15
N THR A 52 -11.68 -8.30 -21.89
CA THR A 52 -11.89 -9.16 -23.05
C THR A 52 -11.03 -8.71 -24.24
N ALA A 53 -10.91 -7.40 -24.46
CA ALA A 53 -10.16 -6.83 -25.58
C ALA A 53 -8.64 -7.02 -25.43
N LEU A 54 -8.13 -6.95 -24.20
CA LEU A 54 -6.70 -7.07 -23.90
C LEU A 54 -6.29 -8.45 -23.40
N ASP A 55 -7.23 -9.39 -23.30
CA ASP A 55 -7.05 -10.74 -22.75
C ASP A 55 -6.32 -10.72 -21.39
N VAL A 56 -6.81 -9.87 -20.49
CA VAL A 56 -6.26 -9.71 -19.14
C VAL A 56 -7.31 -9.95 -18.07
N ASP A 57 -6.88 -10.50 -16.95
CA ASP A 57 -7.74 -10.69 -15.80
C ASP A 57 -8.31 -9.34 -15.30
N VAL A 58 -9.62 -9.34 -15.06
CA VAL A 58 -10.37 -8.24 -14.40
C VAL A 58 -9.71 -7.85 -13.07
N SER A 59 -9.09 -8.81 -12.38
CA SER A 59 -8.35 -8.58 -11.13
C SER A 59 -7.14 -7.67 -11.30
N ILE A 60 -6.45 -7.72 -12.44
CA ILE A 60 -5.30 -6.86 -12.74
C ILE A 60 -5.79 -5.43 -13.02
N ILE A 61 -6.85 -5.29 -13.81
CA ILE A 61 -7.44 -3.97 -14.11
C ILE A 61 -7.94 -3.30 -12.82
N ASN A 62 -8.64 -4.05 -11.96
CA ASN A 62 -9.07 -3.55 -10.65
C ASN A 62 -7.90 -3.09 -9.76
N LYS A 63 -6.72 -3.72 -9.86
CA LYS A 63 -5.51 -3.23 -9.17
C LYS A 63 -5.02 -1.90 -9.73
N PHE A 64 -5.06 -1.69 -11.05
CA PHE A 64 -4.70 -0.40 -11.66
C PHE A 64 -5.64 0.74 -11.24
N VAL A 65 -6.94 0.46 -11.12
CA VAL A 65 -7.93 1.42 -10.58
C VAL A 65 -7.66 1.71 -9.10
N ARG A 66 -7.45 0.68 -8.28
CA ARG A 66 -7.16 0.82 -6.84
C ARG A 66 -5.89 1.62 -6.55
N THR A 67 -4.85 1.40 -7.34
CA THR A 67 -3.57 2.11 -7.20
C THR A 67 -3.64 3.57 -7.66
N GLY A 68 -4.77 4.01 -8.24
CA GLY A 68 -4.97 5.39 -8.67
C GLY A 68 -4.13 5.78 -9.89
N ARG A 69 -3.55 4.81 -10.60
CA ARG A 69 -2.81 5.06 -11.84
C ARG A 69 -3.76 5.41 -12.99
N LEU A 70 -4.97 4.84 -13.00
CA LEU A 70 -6.03 5.19 -13.94
C LEU A 70 -7.03 6.13 -13.26
N ALA A 71 -7.26 7.31 -13.84
CA ALA A 71 -8.38 8.15 -13.43
C ALA A 71 -9.68 7.50 -13.93
N PRO A 72 -10.69 7.27 -13.07
CA PRO A 72 -11.97 6.76 -13.53
C PRO A 72 -12.66 7.83 -14.37
N VAL A 73 -12.55 7.72 -15.69
CA VAL A 73 -13.32 8.54 -16.64
C VAL A 73 -14.81 8.17 -16.57
N ASN A 74 -15.10 6.92 -16.20
CA ASN A 74 -16.46 6.40 -16.06
C ASN A 74 -16.83 6.05 -14.60
N PRO A 75 -18.10 6.26 -14.20
CA PRO A 75 -18.62 5.82 -12.90
C PRO A 75 -18.65 4.29 -12.74
N THR A 76 -18.51 3.52 -13.82
CA THR A 76 -18.39 2.06 -13.76
C THR A 76 -17.02 1.59 -13.25
N TRP A 77 -15.98 2.44 -13.32
CA TRP A 77 -14.61 2.10 -12.91
C TRP A 77 -14.36 2.51 -11.45
N GLN A 78 -15.29 2.15 -10.56
CA GLN A 78 -15.20 2.48 -9.15
C GLN A 78 -14.67 1.26 -8.38
N ALA A 79 -13.56 1.46 -7.66
CA ALA A 79 -13.15 0.49 -6.65
C ALA A 79 -14.15 0.53 -5.49
N ARG A 80 -14.29 -0.56 -4.75
CA ARG A 80 -15.12 -0.58 -3.53
C ARG A 80 -14.23 -0.44 -2.29
N CYS A 81 -14.69 0.35 -1.32
CA CYS A 81 -14.05 0.45 -0.02
C CYS A 81 -14.06 -0.91 0.69
N ASN A 82 -12.90 -1.37 1.17
CA ASN A 82 -12.80 -2.67 1.85
C ASN A 82 -13.55 -2.72 3.20
N ARG A 83 -13.78 -1.57 3.85
CA ARG A 83 -14.47 -1.49 5.17
C ARG A 83 -15.99 -1.31 5.04
N CYS A 84 -16.47 -0.49 4.11
CA CYS A 84 -17.90 -0.13 4.01
C CYS A 84 -18.56 -0.47 2.66
N GLY A 85 -17.79 -0.88 1.64
CA GLY A 85 -18.32 -1.25 0.32
C GLY A 85 -18.76 -0.08 -0.56
N ILE A 86 -18.68 1.17 -0.08
CA ILE A 86 -19.00 2.37 -0.87
C ILE A 86 -18.06 2.45 -2.09
N PRO A 87 -18.59 2.80 -3.29
CA PRO A 87 -17.75 3.05 -4.45
C PRO A 87 -16.83 4.25 -4.23
N ILE A 88 -15.55 4.08 -4.53
CA ILE A 88 -14.50 5.08 -4.42
C ILE A 88 -13.79 5.23 -5.77
N SER A 89 -13.44 6.47 -6.12
CA SER A 89 -12.73 6.79 -7.36
C SER A 89 -11.28 6.27 -7.35
N SER A 90 -10.64 6.22 -6.19
CA SER A 90 -9.27 5.72 -6.01
C SER A 90 -8.99 5.34 -4.56
N GLY A 91 -8.03 4.44 -4.35
CA GLY A 91 -7.60 3.97 -3.03
C GLY A 91 -8.32 2.71 -2.52
N GLU A 92 -8.01 2.33 -1.28
CA GLU A 92 -8.55 1.11 -0.63
C GLU A 92 -9.70 1.41 0.35
N LEU A 93 -9.76 2.64 0.85
CA LEU A 93 -10.65 3.08 1.90
C LEU A 93 -11.27 4.43 1.50
N CYS A 94 -12.58 4.59 1.75
CA CYS A 94 -13.23 5.89 1.60
C CYS A 94 -12.70 6.87 2.66
N GLU A 95 -12.88 8.17 2.43
CA GLU A 95 -12.39 9.22 3.35
C GLU A 95 -12.92 9.04 4.78
N GLN A 96 -14.20 8.65 4.92
CA GLN A 96 -14.80 8.39 6.23
C GLN A 96 -14.10 7.25 6.97
N CYS A 97 -13.86 6.12 6.30
CA CYS A 97 -13.17 4.99 6.91
C CYS A 97 -11.71 5.30 7.22
N ARG A 98 -11.04 6.11 6.39
CA ARG A 98 -9.67 6.59 6.65
C ARG A 98 -9.62 7.45 7.90
N LEU A 99 -10.57 8.37 8.07
CA LEU A 99 -10.64 9.24 9.25
C LEU A 99 -10.95 8.44 10.52
N GLN A 100 -11.88 7.47 10.44
CA GLN A 100 -12.17 6.59 11.57
C GLN A 100 -10.94 5.80 12.01
N LEU A 101 -10.22 5.17 11.07
CA LEU A 101 -8.99 4.45 11.37
C LEU A 101 -7.90 5.36 11.98
N ALA A 102 -7.72 6.57 11.43
CA ALA A 102 -6.78 7.54 11.99
C ALA A 102 -7.16 7.97 13.42
N SER A 103 -8.47 8.07 13.70
CA SER A 103 -8.98 8.42 15.03
C SER A 103 -8.84 7.27 16.04
N GLU A 104 -9.05 6.03 15.62
CA GLU A 104 -8.86 4.83 16.44
C GLU A 104 -7.37 4.68 16.80
N LEU A 105 -6.48 4.79 15.80
CA LEU A 105 -5.03 4.68 16.00
C LEU A 105 -4.49 5.80 16.92
N SER A 106 -4.95 7.04 16.74
CA SER A 106 -4.46 8.17 17.56
C SER A 106 -4.88 8.04 19.03
N LYS A 107 -6.08 7.52 19.31
CA LYS A 107 -6.53 7.21 20.68
C LYS A 107 -5.70 6.12 21.34
N GLU A 108 -5.40 5.02 20.64
CA GLU A 108 -4.56 3.95 21.18
C GLU A 108 -3.13 4.43 21.46
N LEU A 109 -2.55 5.25 20.57
CA LEU A 109 -1.23 5.84 20.76
C LEU A 109 -1.18 6.84 21.93
N ALA A 110 -2.29 7.56 22.19
CA ALA A 110 -2.41 8.45 23.35
C ALA A 110 -2.46 7.65 24.66
N ASN A 111 -3.30 6.61 24.74
CA ASN A 111 -3.41 5.76 25.93
C ASN A 111 -2.07 5.07 26.29
N LYS A 112 -1.31 4.61 25.29
CA LYS A 112 0.03 4.02 25.51
C LYS A 112 1.07 5.00 26.06
N LYS A 113 0.90 6.31 25.86
CA LYS A 113 1.80 7.33 26.42
C LYS A 113 1.50 7.62 27.89
N GLU A 114 0.27 7.40 28.34
CA GLU A 114 -0.14 7.61 29.72
C GLU A 114 0.33 6.46 30.63
N GLU A 115 0.26 5.20 30.17
CA GLU A 115 0.74 4.03 30.93
C GLU A 115 2.26 4.05 31.21
N LYS A 116 3.06 4.76 30.40
CA LYS A 116 4.52 4.86 30.63
C LYS A 116 4.93 5.92 31.65
N LYS A 117 4.01 6.76 32.15
CA LYS A 117 4.33 7.82 33.12
C LYS A 117 4.24 7.38 34.59
N GLU A 118 3.74 6.17 34.87
CA GLU A 118 3.62 5.65 36.23
C GLU A 118 4.62 4.53 36.52
N ARG A 119 5.92 4.85 36.52
CA ARG A 119 6.87 4.10 37.35
C ARG A 119 7.27 4.98 38.53
N PRO A 120 6.67 4.80 39.72
CA PRO A 120 7.05 5.58 40.89
C PRO A 120 8.52 5.27 41.21
N TYR A 121 9.35 6.32 41.18
CA TYR A 121 10.74 6.28 41.60
C TYR A 121 10.81 5.78 43.06
N ARG A 122 11.37 4.58 43.28
CA ARG A 122 11.59 4.06 44.63
C ARG A 122 12.91 4.60 45.15
N LYS A 123 12.87 5.21 46.34
CA LYS A 123 14.02 5.77 47.05
C LYS A 123 14.99 4.64 47.42
N GLY A 124 15.93 4.32 46.53
CA GLY A 124 16.86 3.18 46.67
C GLY A 124 17.70 2.87 45.43
N ASP A 125 17.31 3.36 44.26
CA ASP A 125 18.01 3.10 42.99
C ASP A 125 19.29 3.94 42.85
N LYS A 126 20.35 3.56 43.58
CA LYS A 126 21.70 4.09 43.39
C LYS A 126 22.34 3.43 42.16
N ILE A 127 22.49 4.19 41.08
CA ILE A 127 23.30 3.78 39.93
C ILE A 127 24.77 3.97 40.31
N TYR A 128 25.53 2.90 40.41
CA TYR A 128 26.99 2.98 40.47
C TYR A 128 27.53 3.04 39.04
N LEU A 129 27.92 4.23 38.60
CA LEU A 129 28.87 4.37 37.49
C LEU A 129 30.19 3.79 38.00
N ILE A 130 30.53 2.57 37.59
CA ILE A 130 31.89 2.07 37.78
C ILE A 130 32.76 2.95 36.90
N ASP A 131 33.46 3.89 37.52
CA ASP A 131 34.56 4.64 36.93
C ASP A 131 35.58 3.65 36.34
N ARG A 132 35.45 3.37 35.03
CA ARG A 132 36.52 2.80 34.19
C ARG A 132 37.11 3.86 33.29
N VAL A 133 37.32 5.07 33.81
CA VAL A 133 38.11 6.09 33.13
C VAL A 133 39.18 6.59 34.10
N ARG A 134 40.19 5.75 34.32
CA ARG A 134 41.61 6.11 34.55
C ARG A 134 42.37 4.93 35.15
N GLN A 135 42.68 3.92 34.32
CA GLN A 135 43.93 3.18 34.43
C GLN A 135 44.29 2.59 33.05
N LYS A 136 44.85 3.44 32.20
CA LYS A 136 46.15 3.22 31.54
C LYS A 136 46.54 4.48 30.78
#